data_AF-A0A7C2DMI3-F1
#
_entry.id   AF-A0A7C2DMI3-F1
#
_cell.length_a   1.000
_cell.length_b   1.000
_cell.length_c   1.000
_cell.angle_alpha   90.00
_cell.angle_beta   90.00
_cell.angle_gamma   90.00
#
_symmetry.space_group_name_H-M   'P 1'
#
loop_
_entity.id
_entity.type
_entity.pdbx_description
1 polymer ?
#
loop_
_entity_poly.entity_id
_entity_poly.type
_entity_poly.pdbx_seq_one_letter_code
_entity_poly.pdbx_strand_id
1 'polypeptide(L)'
;MLQDPAQPRPVLELLAPYVLSSDVRLEDRTGELALLAFPGREVPPDAPGGATSAPSALGEGVDVLCRAGDRARLLDAVRGAFEEASGEDVEAWRVARGIPRFGVDGQEGDLPMECGLEDAVSFGKGCFLGQEAVAKVRNLGHPRRVLLHLVAPDPVRVGEPILAEGREAGWLTSAAPLGGRWFALARVRWEARGAVLRTASGVELVPAG
;
A
#
# COMPACT_ATOMS: atom_id res chain seq x y z
N MET A 1 8.45 2.05 14.27
CA MET A 1 7.97 1.53 12.97
C MET A 1 6.46 1.50 13.01
N LEU A 2 5.80 1.77 11.89
CA LEU A 2 4.36 1.64 11.74
C LEU A 2 4.07 0.46 10.82
N GLN A 3 3.04 -0.32 11.13
CA GLN A 3 2.61 -1.47 10.34
C GLN A 3 1.09 -1.40 10.16
N ASP A 4 0.61 -1.67 8.95
CA ASP A 4 -0.83 -1.77 8.70
C ASP A 4 -1.41 -2.91 9.55
N PRO A 5 -2.48 -2.67 10.33
CA PRO A 5 -3.09 -3.70 11.19
C PRO A 5 -3.67 -4.89 10.42
N ALA A 6 -3.87 -4.77 9.11
CA ALA A 6 -4.30 -5.89 8.25
C ALA A 6 -3.17 -6.87 7.93
N GLN A 7 -1.91 -6.58 8.27
CA GLN A 7 -0.81 -7.52 8.02
C GLN A 7 -0.96 -8.78 8.88
N PRO A 8 -0.72 -9.98 8.30
CA PRO A 8 -1.00 -11.24 8.97
C PRO A 8 -0.08 -11.55 10.16
N ARG A 9 1.12 -10.97 10.19
CA ARG A 9 2.12 -11.17 11.25
C ARG A 9 2.63 -9.84 11.77
N PRO A 10 2.69 -9.64 13.11
CA PRO A 10 3.27 -8.44 13.68
C PRO A 10 4.74 -8.29 13.30
N VAL A 11 5.18 -7.07 13.04
CA VAL A 11 6.55 -6.79 12.61
C VAL A 11 7.59 -7.18 13.67
N LEU A 12 7.21 -7.16 14.95
CA LEU A 12 8.06 -7.61 16.05
C LEU A 12 8.42 -9.09 15.91
N GLU A 13 7.46 -9.92 15.49
CA GLU A 13 7.69 -11.34 15.25
C GLU A 13 8.62 -11.57 14.06
N LEU A 14 8.43 -10.79 12.98
CA LEU A 14 9.28 -10.85 11.79
C LEU A 14 10.73 -10.42 12.09
N LEU A 15 10.91 -9.45 12.98
CA LEU A 15 12.23 -8.91 13.31
C LEU A 15 12.94 -9.66 14.45
N ALA A 16 12.20 -10.40 15.29
CA ALA A 16 12.74 -11.09 16.47
C ALA A 16 14.00 -11.95 16.18
N PRO A 17 14.08 -12.73 15.07
CA PRO A 17 15.28 -13.52 14.76
C PRO A 17 16.55 -12.69 14.53
N TYR A 18 16.41 -11.40 14.19
CA TYR A 18 17.52 -10.51 13.82
C TYR A 18 17.98 -9.58 14.95
N VAL A 19 17.28 -9.62 16.09
CA VAL A 19 17.66 -8.83 17.28
C VAL A 19 18.93 -9.37 17.92
N LEU A 20 19.13 -10.70 17.96
CA LEU A 20 20.31 -11.29 18.61
C LEU A 20 21.64 -10.85 17.99
N SER A 21 21.64 -10.51 16.70
CA SER A 21 22.82 -10.05 15.96
C SER A 21 22.98 -8.52 15.94
N SER A 22 22.13 -7.78 16.66
CA SER A 22 22.06 -6.31 16.61
C SER A 22 21.90 -5.74 18.03
N ASP A 23 22.62 -4.68 18.40
CA ASP A 23 22.45 -4.02 19.71
C ASP A 23 21.19 -3.13 19.72
N VAL A 24 20.02 -3.77 19.64
CA VAL A 24 18.71 -3.13 19.54
C VAL A 24 17.70 -3.82 20.44
N ARG A 25 16.64 -3.10 20.80
CA ARG A 25 15.47 -3.64 21.50
C ARG A 25 14.22 -3.33 20.69
N LEU A 26 13.30 -4.29 20.69
CA LEU A 26 12.00 -4.14 20.06
C LEU A 26 10.94 -4.08 21.15
N GLU A 27 10.09 -3.06 21.10
CA GLU A 27 8.98 -2.87 22.05
C GLU A 27 7.70 -2.60 21.27
N ASP A 28 6.61 -3.27 21.66
CA ASP A 28 5.28 -2.93 21.17
C ASP A 28 4.77 -1.68 21.90
N ARG A 29 4.56 -0.59 21.15
CA ARG A 29 4.02 0.67 21.67
C ARG A 29 2.67 1.01 21.04
N THR A 30 2.00 0.04 20.42
CA THR A 30 0.74 0.24 19.69
C THR A 30 -0.33 0.87 20.58
N GLY A 31 -0.47 0.42 21.84
CA GLY A 31 -1.45 0.96 22.78
C GLY A 31 -1.09 2.31 23.40
N GLU A 32 0.13 2.80 23.21
CA GLU A 32 0.62 4.05 23.82
C GLU A 32 0.60 5.23 22.88
N LEU A 33 0.48 4.97 21.58
CA LEU A 33 0.56 5.95 20.52
C LEU A 33 -0.76 6.01 19.75
N ALA A 34 -1.04 7.17 19.16
CA ALA A 34 -2.10 7.34 18.19
C ALA A 34 -1.55 8.08 16.97
N LEU A 35 -1.99 7.69 15.78
CA LEU A 35 -1.65 8.31 14.51
C LEU A 35 -2.92 8.87 13.88
N LEU A 36 -2.89 10.14 13.49
CA LEU A 36 -3.91 10.76 12.64
C LEU A 36 -3.26 11.08 11.30
N ALA A 37 -3.76 10.48 10.22
CA ALA A 37 -3.25 10.71 8.89
C ALA A 37 -4.00 11.84 8.18
N PHE A 38 -3.28 12.72 7.51
CA PHE A 38 -3.81 13.81 6.68
C PHE A 38 -3.26 13.69 5.27
N PRO A 39 -3.67 12.65 4.53
CA PRO A 39 -3.12 12.40 3.21
C PRO A 39 -3.53 13.51 2.22
N GLY A 40 -2.66 13.80 1.26
CA GLY A 40 -2.81 14.90 0.30
C GLY A 40 -2.53 16.29 0.86
N ARG A 41 -2.10 16.43 2.12
CA ARG A 41 -1.81 17.73 2.73
C ARG A 41 -0.33 17.91 3.02
N GLU A 42 0.25 19.01 2.54
CA GLU A 42 1.65 19.35 2.79
C GLU A 42 1.87 19.92 4.19
N VAL A 43 0.92 20.74 4.67
CA VAL A 43 1.01 21.41 5.96
C VAL A 43 0.21 20.63 7.01
N PRO A 44 0.87 20.15 8.08
CA PRO A 44 0.16 19.46 9.16
C PRO A 44 -0.80 20.42 9.87
N PRO A 45 -1.92 19.94 10.41
CA PRO A 45 -2.75 20.75 11.28
C PRO A 45 -1.96 21.17 12.53
N ASP A 46 -2.38 22.26 13.17
CA ASP A 46 -1.85 22.61 14.48
C ASP A 46 -2.20 21.49 15.47
N ALA A 47 -1.16 20.83 15.98
CA ALA A 47 -1.27 19.63 16.79
C ALA A 47 -0.35 19.74 18.02
N PRO A 48 -0.71 20.56 19.03
CA PRO A 48 0.16 20.79 20.18
C PRO A 48 0.50 19.48 20.89
N GLY A 49 1.80 19.15 20.97
CA GLY A 49 2.29 17.91 21.58
C GLY A 49 2.31 16.68 20.65
N GLY A 50 1.86 16.83 19.41
CA GLY A 50 2.03 15.83 18.35
C GLY A 50 3.36 16.01 17.59
N ALA A 51 3.95 14.89 17.19
CA ALA A 51 5.06 14.87 16.24
C ALA A 51 4.53 14.65 14.82
N THR A 52 5.08 15.36 13.85
CA THR A 52 4.66 15.24 12.44
C THR A 52 5.55 14.27 11.67
N SER A 53 4.97 13.46 10.79
CA SER A 53 5.69 12.54 9.90
C SER A 53 5.28 12.77 8.45
N ALA A 54 6.24 12.87 7.54
CA ALA A 54 6.01 12.98 6.10
C ALA A 54 6.98 12.04 5.34
N PRO A 55 6.55 11.36 4.27
CA PRO A 55 5.17 11.31 3.76
C PRO A 55 4.20 10.64 4.75
N SER A 56 2.90 10.76 4.48
CA SER A 56 1.85 10.05 5.22
C SER A 56 1.99 8.54 5.05
N ALA A 57 1.54 7.77 6.03
CA ALA A 57 1.35 6.33 5.91
C ALA A 57 0.37 5.94 4.77
N LEU A 58 -0.41 6.91 4.26
CA LEU A 58 -1.32 6.76 3.12
C LEU A 58 -0.80 7.46 1.84
N GLY A 59 0.52 7.61 1.72
CA GLY A 59 1.19 8.18 0.55
C GLY A 59 1.51 9.65 0.73
N GLU A 60 1.29 10.46 -0.30
CA GLU A 60 1.51 11.91 -0.21
C GLU A 60 0.73 12.52 0.94
N GLY A 61 1.35 13.46 1.65
CA GLY A 61 0.75 14.18 2.76
C GLY A 61 1.56 14.07 4.05
N VAL A 62 0.88 14.29 5.17
CA VAL A 62 1.50 14.35 6.50
C VAL A 62 0.64 13.64 7.53
N ASP A 63 1.29 13.00 8.49
CA ASP A 63 0.65 12.41 9.65
C ASP A 63 1.04 13.15 10.93
N VAL A 64 0.19 13.03 11.94
CA VAL A 64 0.46 13.47 13.31
C VAL A 64 0.45 12.26 14.22
N LEU A 65 1.58 11.99 14.87
CA LEU A 65 1.77 10.98 15.89
C LEU A 65 1.70 11.64 17.27
N CYS A 66 0.84 11.15 18.15
CA CYS A 66 0.72 11.63 19.53
C CYS A 66 0.66 10.45 20.51
N ARG A 67 0.65 10.74 21.82
CA ARG A 67 0.29 9.71 22.81
C ARG A 67 -1.18 9.35 22.69
N ALA A 68 -1.53 8.11 22.97
CA ALA A 68 -2.91 7.63 22.92
C ALA A 68 -3.85 8.47 23.81
N GLY A 69 -3.37 8.89 24.99
CA GLY A 69 -4.13 9.76 25.90
C GLY A 69 -4.44 11.16 25.35
N ASP A 70 -3.68 11.65 24.38
CA ASP A 70 -3.87 12.97 23.76
C ASP A 70 -4.77 12.90 22.51
N ARG A 71 -5.14 11.70 22.04
CA ARG A 71 -5.91 11.50 20.79
C ARG A 71 -7.21 12.32 20.76
N ALA A 72 -7.97 12.32 21.85
CA ALA A 72 -9.25 13.02 21.91
C ALA A 72 -9.08 14.55 21.79
N ARG A 73 -8.05 15.10 22.44
CA ARG A 73 -7.72 16.53 22.37
C ARG A 73 -7.29 16.92 20.96
N LEU A 74 -6.48 16.08 20.31
CA LEU A 74 -6.04 16.33 18.94
C LEU A 74 -7.22 16.29 17.96
N LEU A 75 -8.11 15.30 18.09
CA LEU A 75 -9.33 15.23 17.28
C LEU A 75 -10.22 16.46 17.46
N ASP A 76 -10.34 16.98 18.69
CA ASP A 76 -11.10 18.20 18.95
C ASP A 76 -10.47 19.42 18.27
N ALA A 77 -9.14 19.56 18.32
CA ALA A 77 -8.42 20.66 17.69
C ALA A 77 -8.60 20.72 16.16
N VAL A 78 -8.85 19.58 15.51
CA VAL A 78 -8.99 19.50 14.04
C VAL A 78 -10.45 19.41 13.56
N ARG A 79 -11.41 19.14 14.45
CA ARG A 79 -12.82 18.90 14.09
C ARG A 79 -13.50 20.01 13.27
N GLY A 80 -13.08 21.27 13.46
CA GLY A 80 -13.66 22.41 12.73
C GLY A 80 -13.17 22.57 11.28
N ALA A 81 -12.10 21.86 10.90
CA ALA A 81 -11.48 21.98 9.59
C ALA A 81 -11.40 20.64 8.83
N PHE A 82 -11.66 19.52 9.50
CA PHE A 82 -11.55 18.17 8.94
C PHE A 82 -12.72 17.29 9.33
N GLU A 83 -13.07 16.38 8.43
CA GLU A 83 -14.02 15.30 8.65
C GLU A 83 -13.26 13.98 8.78
N GLU A 84 -13.76 13.09 9.62
CA GLU A 84 -13.18 11.76 9.80
C GLU A 84 -13.55 10.87 8.61
N ALA A 85 -12.53 10.34 7.93
CA ALA A 85 -12.70 9.42 6.81
C ALA A 85 -13.07 8.01 7.32
N SER A 86 -13.98 7.33 6.61
CA SER A 86 -14.30 5.93 6.86
C SER A 86 -13.20 5.00 6.34
N GLY A 87 -13.27 3.71 6.69
CA GLY A 87 -12.38 2.71 6.12
C GLY A 87 -12.54 2.57 4.60
N GLU A 88 -13.74 2.79 4.08
CA GLU A 88 -14.03 2.77 2.63
C GLU A 88 -13.40 3.99 1.93
N ASP A 89 -13.39 5.16 2.58
CA ASP A 89 -12.72 6.36 2.05
C ASP A 89 -11.20 6.16 1.98
N VAL A 90 -10.62 5.53 3.01
CA VAL A 90 -9.18 5.18 3.04
C VAL A 90 -8.85 4.15 1.95
N GLU A 91 -9.73 3.17 1.74
CA GLU A 91 -9.58 2.19 0.67
C GLU A 91 -9.66 2.85 -0.71
N ALA A 92 -10.67 3.69 -0.95
CA ALA A 92 -10.80 4.45 -2.19
C ALA A 92 -9.60 5.36 -2.43
N TRP A 93 -9.10 6.03 -1.39
CA TRP A 93 -7.93 6.90 -1.46
C TRP A 93 -6.68 6.16 -1.93
N ARG A 94 -6.36 5.02 -1.29
CA ARG A 94 -5.13 4.27 -1.58
C ARG A 94 -5.21 3.63 -2.97
N VAL A 95 -6.37 3.07 -3.34
CA VAL A 95 -6.55 2.34 -4.59
C VAL A 95 -6.49 3.31 -5.76
N ALA A 96 -7.10 4.50 -5.63
CA ALA A 96 -7.03 5.55 -6.65
C ALA A 96 -5.63 6.16 -6.85
N ARG A 97 -4.69 5.88 -5.95
CA ARG A 97 -3.28 6.31 -6.02
C ARG A 97 -2.33 5.16 -6.31
N GLY A 98 -2.84 3.98 -6.60
CA GLY A 98 -2.02 2.82 -6.86
C GLY A 98 -1.21 2.34 -5.65
N ILE A 99 -1.60 2.67 -4.41
CA ILE A 99 -0.83 2.32 -3.20
C ILE A 99 -1.17 0.88 -2.78
N PRO A 100 -0.22 -0.07 -2.87
CA PRO A 100 -0.46 -1.47 -2.51
C PRO A 100 -0.56 -1.68 -1.01
N ARG A 101 -1.43 -2.59 -0.58
CA ARG A 101 -1.50 -3.09 0.80
C ARG A 101 -0.94 -4.51 0.87
N PHE A 102 0.09 -4.73 1.70
CA PHE A 102 0.62 -6.07 1.97
C PHE A 102 -0.44 -6.95 2.67
N GLY A 103 -0.55 -8.21 2.27
CA GLY A 103 -1.64 -9.11 2.64
C GLY A 103 -2.85 -9.04 1.70
N VAL A 104 -2.94 -8.03 0.83
CA VAL A 104 -4.03 -7.85 -0.15
C VAL A 104 -3.48 -7.82 -1.58
N ASP A 105 -2.65 -6.83 -1.90
CA ASP A 105 -2.09 -6.61 -3.24
C ASP A 105 -0.76 -7.36 -3.46
N GLY A 106 -0.12 -7.77 -2.36
CA GLY A 106 1.05 -8.64 -2.33
C GLY A 106 0.99 -9.57 -1.12
N GLN A 107 1.64 -10.72 -1.21
CA GLN A 107 1.64 -11.75 -0.17
C GLN A 107 3.06 -12.18 0.20
N GLU A 108 3.18 -13.01 1.23
CA GLU A 108 4.44 -13.63 1.60
C GLU A 108 4.99 -14.46 0.43
N GLY A 109 6.27 -14.27 0.12
CA GLY A 109 6.94 -14.91 -1.00
C GLY A 109 6.92 -14.12 -2.32
N ASP A 110 6.07 -13.09 -2.45
CA ASP A 110 6.16 -12.16 -3.57
C ASP A 110 7.41 -11.27 -3.42
N LEU A 111 8.05 -10.96 -4.54
CA LEU A 111 9.16 -10.02 -4.58
C LEU A 111 8.66 -8.58 -4.65
N PRO A 112 9.44 -7.57 -4.18
CA PRO A 112 9.05 -6.16 -4.26
C PRO A 112 8.63 -5.72 -5.67
N MET A 113 9.32 -6.19 -6.71
CA MET A 113 8.99 -5.92 -8.12
C MET A 113 7.63 -6.49 -8.56
N GLU A 114 7.14 -7.56 -7.92
CA GLU A 114 5.82 -8.13 -8.20
C GLU A 114 4.70 -7.33 -7.54
N CYS A 115 5.04 -6.50 -6.54
CA CYS A 115 4.11 -5.73 -5.71
C CYS A 115 4.10 -4.23 -6.04
N GLY A 116 4.79 -3.79 -7.10
CA GLY A 116 4.94 -2.35 -7.41
C GLY A 116 5.84 -1.60 -6.43
N LEU A 117 6.74 -2.30 -5.74
CA LEU A 117 7.63 -1.74 -4.71
C LEU A 117 9.12 -1.82 -5.13
N GLU A 118 9.40 -1.83 -6.44
CA GLU A 118 10.77 -1.90 -6.96
C GLU A 118 11.63 -0.73 -6.45
N ASP A 119 11.07 0.47 -6.46
CA ASP A 119 11.76 1.69 -6.01
C ASP A 119 12.06 1.72 -4.51
N ALA A 120 11.39 0.86 -3.72
CA ALA A 120 11.70 0.70 -2.30
C ALA A 120 12.97 -0.13 -2.05
N VAL A 121 13.54 -0.75 -3.09
CA VAL A 121 14.76 -1.56 -3.01
C VAL A 121 15.96 -0.75 -3.46
N SER A 122 16.79 -0.33 -2.50
CA SER A 122 18.13 0.16 -2.84
C SER A 122 19.03 -1.01 -3.24
N PHE A 123 19.59 -0.93 -4.44
CA PHE A 123 20.60 -1.87 -4.93
C PHE A 123 22.05 -1.42 -4.68
N GLY A 124 22.22 -0.17 -4.22
CA GLY A 124 23.51 0.38 -3.84
C GLY A 124 23.84 0.20 -2.35
N LYS A 125 22.87 -0.18 -1.53
CA LYS A 125 23.12 -0.55 -0.13
C LYS A 125 23.78 -1.93 -0.03
N GLY A 126 24.39 -2.22 1.12
CA GLY A 126 25.02 -3.51 1.40
C GLY A 126 24.05 -4.69 1.45
N CYS A 127 24.58 -5.87 1.79
CA CYS A 127 23.82 -7.12 1.77
C CYS A 127 22.56 -7.07 2.64
N PHE A 128 21.43 -7.51 2.09
CA PHE A 128 20.17 -7.64 2.82
C PHE A 128 19.49 -8.99 2.57
N LEU A 129 18.58 -9.37 3.47
CA LEU A 129 17.86 -10.64 3.38
C LEU A 129 17.04 -10.72 2.09
N GLY A 130 17.15 -11.83 1.37
CA GLY A 130 16.43 -12.06 0.12
C GLY A 130 17.03 -11.37 -1.10
N GLN A 131 18.19 -10.70 -0.97
CA GLN A 131 18.83 -9.99 -2.08
C GLN A 131 19.11 -10.88 -3.30
N GLU A 132 19.40 -12.17 -3.12
CA GLU A 132 19.69 -13.09 -4.22
C GLU A 132 18.48 -13.28 -5.12
N ALA A 133 17.28 -13.42 -4.52
CA ALA A 133 16.04 -13.56 -5.26
C ALA A 133 15.69 -12.28 -6.03
N VAL A 134 15.87 -11.12 -5.39
CA VAL A 134 15.70 -9.81 -6.03
C VAL A 134 16.70 -9.63 -7.18
N ALA A 135 17.99 -9.89 -6.93
CA ALA A 135 19.04 -9.77 -7.95
C ALA A 135 18.81 -10.71 -9.13
N LYS A 136 18.32 -11.93 -8.88
CA LYS A 136 17.96 -12.90 -9.93
C LYS A 136 16.88 -12.36 -10.85
N VAL A 137 15.80 -11.81 -10.30
CA VAL A 137 14.71 -11.23 -11.11
C VAL A 137 15.18 -10.02 -11.89
N ARG A 138 16.00 -9.15 -11.29
CA ARG A 138 16.62 -8.03 -12.00
C ARG A 138 17.51 -8.51 -13.16
N ASN A 139 18.32 -9.55 -12.95
CA ASN A 139 19.18 -10.13 -13.99
C ASN A 139 18.36 -10.82 -15.10
N LEU A 140 17.23 -11.44 -14.77
CA LEU A 140 16.26 -11.95 -15.75
C LEU A 140 15.59 -10.82 -16.54
N GLY A 141 15.57 -9.60 -15.99
CA GLY A 141 15.00 -8.41 -16.60
C GLY A 141 13.50 -8.22 -16.35
N HIS A 142 12.83 -9.18 -15.71
CA HIS A 142 11.43 -9.05 -15.36
C HIS A 142 10.94 -10.02 -14.27
N PRO A 143 9.94 -9.61 -13.45
CA PRO A 143 9.22 -10.52 -12.56
C PRO A 143 8.24 -11.43 -13.32
N ARG A 144 7.63 -12.40 -12.63
CA ARG A 144 6.59 -13.28 -13.21
C ARG A 144 5.25 -12.56 -13.37
N ARG A 145 4.93 -11.70 -12.41
CA ARG A 145 3.73 -10.86 -12.39
C ARG A 145 4.10 -9.43 -12.06
N VAL A 146 3.21 -8.52 -12.38
CA VAL A 146 3.26 -7.11 -12.00
C VAL A 146 1.98 -6.73 -11.29
N LEU A 147 2.08 -5.76 -10.41
CA LEU A 147 0.93 -5.03 -9.91
C LEU A 147 0.67 -3.83 -10.83
N LEU A 148 -0.52 -3.73 -11.39
CA LEU A 148 -0.96 -2.61 -12.23
C LEU A 148 -1.97 -1.76 -11.48
N HIS A 149 -1.83 -0.44 -11.61
CA HIS A 149 -2.84 0.54 -11.22
C HIS A 149 -3.74 0.83 -12.42
N LEU A 150 -5.03 0.52 -12.27
CA LEU A 150 -6.01 0.53 -13.36
C LEU A 150 -7.23 1.37 -12.99
N VAL A 151 -7.93 1.84 -14.01
CA VAL A 151 -9.21 2.53 -13.89
C VAL A 151 -10.23 1.97 -14.88
N ALA A 152 -11.48 1.91 -14.45
CA ALA A 152 -12.63 1.43 -15.19
C ALA A 152 -13.77 2.47 -15.17
N PRO A 153 -14.58 2.55 -16.25
CA PRO A 153 -15.77 3.39 -16.26
C PRO A 153 -16.92 2.78 -15.44
N ASP A 154 -16.96 1.45 -15.32
CA ASP A 154 -18.04 0.70 -14.68
C ASP A 154 -17.54 -0.03 -13.42
N PRO A 155 -18.45 -0.48 -12.53
CA PRO A 155 -18.09 -1.26 -11.36
C PRO A 155 -17.31 -2.54 -11.68
N VAL A 156 -16.24 -2.76 -10.93
CA VAL A 156 -15.40 -3.97 -10.98
C VAL A 156 -15.24 -4.57 -9.59
N ARG A 157 -14.93 -5.87 -9.49
CA ARG A 157 -14.90 -6.58 -8.21
C ARG A 157 -13.53 -7.13 -7.86
N VAL A 158 -13.19 -7.08 -6.58
CA VAL A 158 -12.03 -7.79 -6.04
C VAL A 158 -12.15 -9.29 -6.32
N GLY A 159 -11.04 -9.93 -6.69
CA GLY A 159 -10.95 -11.32 -7.08
C GLY A 159 -11.40 -11.62 -8.51
N GLU A 160 -11.94 -10.63 -9.24
CA GLU A 160 -12.42 -10.84 -10.59
C GLU A 160 -11.26 -11.16 -11.54
N PRO A 161 -11.36 -12.23 -12.36
CA PRO A 161 -10.33 -12.53 -13.35
C PRO A 161 -10.19 -11.43 -14.39
N ILE A 162 -8.95 -11.20 -14.81
CA ILE A 162 -8.60 -10.28 -15.89
C ILE A 162 -8.23 -11.11 -17.11
N LEU A 163 -8.76 -10.74 -18.26
CA LEU A 163 -8.47 -11.35 -19.55
C LEU A 163 -7.58 -10.41 -20.38
N ALA A 164 -6.60 -11.00 -21.06
CA ALA A 164 -5.84 -10.39 -22.15
C ALA A 164 -6.01 -11.28 -23.38
N GLU A 165 -6.48 -10.70 -24.50
CA GLU A 165 -6.74 -11.44 -25.75
C GLU A 165 -7.64 -12.68 -25.53
N GLY A 166 -8.64 -12.56 -24.65
CA GLY A 166 -9.58 -13.64 -24.32
C GLY A 166 -9.02 -14.76 -23.43
N ARG A 167 -7.76 -14.66 -22.98
CA ARG A 167 -7.14 -15.60 -22.04
C ARG A 167 -6.98 -14.95 -20.68
N GLU A 168 -7.24 -15.70 -19.62
CA GLU A 168 -6.97 -15.22 -18.25
C GLU A 168 -5.51 -14.80 -18.14
N ALA A 169 -5.27 -13.62 -17.58
CA ALA A 169 -3.99 -12.94 -17.46
C ALA A 169 -3.66 -12.54 -16.02
N GLY A 170 -4.63 -12.55 -15.12
CA GLY A 170 -4.48 -12.03 -13.77
C GLY A 170 -5.82 -11.92 -13.05
N TRP A 171 -5.84 -11.15 -11.96
CA TRP A 171 -7.04 -10.84 -11.20
C TRP A 171 -6.93 -9.47 -10.51
N LEU A 172 -8.07 -8.89 -10.17
CA LEU A 172 -8.15 -7.66 -9.36
C LEU A 172 -7.90 -8.01 -7.88
N THR A 173 -6.96 -7.33 -7.23
CA THR A 173 -6.67 -7.50 -5.79
C THR A 173 -7.40 -6.46 -4.95
N SER A 174 -7.58 -5.25 -5.48
CA SER A 174 -8.30 -4.16 -4.83
C SER A 174 -9.15 -3.41 -5.84
N ALA A 175 -10.31 -2.90 -5.43
CA ALA A 175 -11.20 -2.11 -6.27
C ALA A 175 -12.03 -1.16 -5.42
N ALA A 176 -12.12 0.11 -5.82
CA ALA A 176 -12.93 1.10 -5.10
C ALA A 176 -13.41 2.23 -6.03
N PRO A 177 -14.62 2.77 -5.81
CA PRO A 177 -15.12 3.91 -6.56
C PRO A 177 -14.54 5.23 -6.04
N LEU A 178 -14.18 6.13 -6.94
CA LEU A 178 -13.84 7.52 -6.60
C LEU A 178 -14.13 8.45 -7.80
N GLY A 179 -14.83 9.55 -7.56
CA GLY A 179 -15.07 10.57 -8.60
C GLY A 179 -15.85 10.06 -9.83
N GLY A 180 -16.78 9.11 -9.64
CA GLY A 180 -17.59 8.53 -10.72
C GLY A 180 -16.87 7.49 -11.59
N ARG A 181 -15.67 7.08 -11.22
CA ARG A 181 -14.91 5.99 -11.86
C ARG A 181 -14.58 4.92 -10.81
N TRP A 182 -14.16 3.75 -11.28
CA TRP A 182 -13.63 2.70 -10.42
C TRP A 182 -12.13 2.57 -10.61
N PHE A 183 -11.38 2.68 -9.52
CA PHE A 183 -9.95 2.41 -9.50
C PHE A 183 -9.71 1.00 -9.01
N ALA A 184 -8.65 0.37 -9.49
CA ALA A 184 -8.30 -0.98 -9.11
C ALA A 184 -6.79 -1.22 -9.11
N LEU A 185 -6.38 -2.17 -8.27
CA LEU A 185 -5.07 -2.79 -8.32
C LEU A 185 -5.22 -4.21 -8.86
N ALA A 186 -4.30 -4.62 -9.72
CA ALA A 186 -4.40 -5.87 -10.45
C ALA A 186 -3.08 -6.60 -10.50
N ARG A 187 -3.09 -7.90 -10.17
CA ARG A 187 -1.93 -8.77 -10.39
C ARG A 187 -2.04 -9.41 -11.76
N VAL A 188 -1.13 -9.04 -12.67
CA VAL A 188 -1.16 -9.47 -14.07
C VAL A 188 0.16 -10.15 -14.43
N ARG A 189 0.13 -11.21 -15.24
CA ARG A 189 1.36 -11.81 -15.79
C ARG A 189 2.18 -10.77 -16.54
N TRP A 190 3.51 -10.82 -16.38
CA TRP A 190 4.40 -9.84 -16.98
C TRP A 190 4.20 -9.68 -18.49
N GLU A 191 3.99 -10.78 -19.20
CA GLU A 191 3.83 -10.80 -20.66
C GLU A 191 2.55 -10.10 -21.13
N ALA A 192 1.54 -10.01 -20.26
CA ALA A 192 0.24 -9.39 -20.56
C ALA A 192 0.13 -7.93 -20.09
N ARG A 193 1.15 -7.37 -19.42
CA ARG A 193 1.09 -6.05 -18.78
C ARG A 193 0.79 -4.88 -19.72
N GLY A 194 1.11 -5.02 -21.00
CA GLY A 194 0.86 -4.01 -22.03
C GLY A 194 -0.30 -4.35 -22.98
N ALA A 195 -1.02 -5.45 -22.72
CA ALA A 195 -2.16 -5.84 -23.52
C ALA A 195 -3.41 -5.02 -23.16
N VAL A 196 -4.43 -5.08 -24.01
CA VAL A 196 -5.77 -4.60 -23.64
C VAL A 196 -6.34 -5.55 -22.59
N LEU A 197 -6.65 -5.01 -21.41
CA LEU A 197 -7.16 -5.77 -20.28
C LEU A 197 -8.66 -5.55 -20.13
N ARG A 198 -9.39 -6.64 -19.89
CA ARG A 198 -10.81 -6.61 -19.54
C ARG A 198 -11.06 -7.51 -18.35
N THR A 199 -12.04 -7.17 -17.51
CA THR A 199 -12.54 -8.13 -16.52
C THR A 199 -13.25 -9.28 -17.22
N ALA A 200 -13.45 -10.40 -16.52
CA ALA A 200 -14.26 -11.52 -17.01
C ALA A 200 -15.72 -11.11 -17.32
N SER A 201 -16.25 -10.09 -16.64
CA SER A 201 -17.57 -9.49 -16.96
C SER A 201 -17.57 -8.54 -18.16
N GLY A 202 -16.41 -8.29 -18.78
CA GLY A 202 -16.27 -7.51 -20.02
C GLY A 202 -15.96 -6.03 -19.83
N VAL A 203 -15.79 -5.56 -18.59
CA VAL A 203 -15.44 -4.17 -18.28
C VAL A 203 -14.00 -3.90 -18.71
N GLU A 204 -13.79 -2.80 -19.43
CA GLU A 204 -12.45 -2.40 -19.89
C GLU A 204 -11.63 -1.80 -18.74
N LEU A 205 -10.37 -2.22 -18.66
CA LEU A 205 -9.41 -1.74 -17.68
C LEU A 205 -8.28 -1.01 -18.42
N VAL A 206 -8.07 0.27 -18.08
CA VAL A 206 -6.97 1.07 -18.64
C VAL A 206 -6.02 1.51 -17.53
N PRO A 207 -4.72 1.73 -17.80
CA PRO A 207 -3.80 2.28 -16.81
C PRO A 207 -4.33 3.58 -16.20
N ALA A 208 -4.32 3.66 -14.88
CA ALA A 208 -4.56 4.89 -14.16
C ALA A 208 -3.22 5.64 -14.11
N GLY A 209 -3.16 6.78 -14.79
CA GLY A 209 -1.95 7.58 -14.98
C GLY A 209 -1.33 8.10 -13.71
#